data_AF-A0AAW6XQY1-F1
#
_entry.id   AF-A0AAW6XQY1-F1
#
_cell.length_a   1.000
_cell.length_b   1.000
_cell.length_c   1.000
_cell.angle_alpha   90.00
_cell.angle_beta   90.00
_cell.angle_gamma   90.00
#
_symmetry.space_group_name_H-M   'P 1'
#
loop_
_entity.id
_entity.type
_entity.pdbx_description
1 polymer ?
#
loop_
_entity_poly.entity_id
_entity_poly.type
_entity_poly.pdbx_seq_one_letter_code
_entity_poly.pdbx_strand_id
1 'polypeptide(L)'
;MIPRLYETYISDFNTEGLGSLKDLLTISITKNRNQIPTLAMTYPINASLSKDITEGMVIVADMGLEDDERNQQFRIVDVSKSMTSISITANHVWSDLSNIPLKKDISEAHAGPNRAFDLISDALAWPVSGLGFASDIPTVANLGWNFKELGNANAAIFGADQAGDQTTNTMEALYNGEFRFNNYYLTMLKHAGQDNGVVIKYGRNMQSITRDETTSGTYNAIMPYVTNTYEVPKTKVTANKVWTGGRDSVRPSLFFKLYRTLEGGTAEAVTDADQKEVPKTDGAVEWSDLPATDQNGVTYTYSVKEVDKDGNPVTTVDGYTSEQTAELTVTNK
;
A
#
# COMPACT_ATOMS: atom_id res chain seq x y z
N MET A 1 -17.92 33.14 14.09
CA MET A 1 -19.24 32.56 14.42
C MET A 1 -19.23 32.03 15.85
N ILE A 2 -20.40 31.82 16.48
CA ILE A 2 -20.51 31.06 17.73
C ILE A 2 -20.58 29.57 17.36
N PRO A 3 -19.71 28.70 17.88
CA PRO A 3 -19.75 27.26 17.61
C PRO A 3 -21.11 26.63 17.91
N ARG A 4 -21.56 25.72 17.05
CA ARG A 4 -22.87 25.06 17.16
C ARG A 4 -22.70 23.57 17.42
N LEU A 5 -23.51 23.02 18.33
CA LEU A 5 -23.47 21.59 18.69
C LEU A 5 -24.56 20.80 17.95
N TYR A 6 -24.19 19.63 17.44
CA TYR A 6 -25.08 18.69 16.77
C TYR A 6 -24.94 17.29 17.39
N GLU A 7 -26.06 16.57 17.48
CA GLU A 7 -26.11 15.19 18.01
C GLU A 7 -25.26 14.23 17.18
N THR A 8 -25.31 14.35 15.85
CA THR A 8 -24.63 13.42 14.93
C THR A 8 -24.08 14.11 13.69
N TYR A 9 -23.17 13.41 12.98
CA TYR A 9 -22.59 13.87 11.72
C TYR A 9 -23.54 13.82 10.51
N ILE A 10 -24.75 13.26 10.69
CA ILE A 10 -25.80 13.15 9.65
C ILE A 10 -26.85 14.27 9.82
N SER A 11 -26.71 15.10 10.87
CA SER A 11 -27.65 16.18 11.17
C SER A 11 -27.65 17.25 10.08
N ASP A 12 -28.77 17.95 9.89
CA ASP A 12 -28.82 19.09 8.97
C ASP A 12 -28.02 20.27 9.54
N PHE A 13 -26.81 20.45 9.03
CA PHE A 13 -25.88 21.51 9.42
C PHE A 13 -26.31 22.93 8.99
N ASN A 14 -27.41 23.05 8.24
CA ASN A 14 -28.04 24.34 7.96
C ASN A 14 -28.98 24.80 9.10
N THR A 15 -29.28 23.93 10.06
CA THR A 15 -30.07 24.25 11.25
C THR A 15 -29.17 24.65 12.42
N GLU A 16 -29.74 25.14 13.52
CA GLU A 16 -29.00 25.46 14.74
C GLU A 16 -28.60 24.22 15.59
N GLY A 17 -28.92 23.01 15.12
CA GLY A 17 -28.62 21.77 15.83
C GLY A 17 -29.29 21.70 17.21
N LEU A 18 -28.54 21.20 18.20
CA LEU A 18 -28.92 21.22 19.63
C LEU A 18 -28.86 22.63 20.22
N GLY A 19 -28.04 23.49 19.62
CA GLY A 19 -27.92 24.89 20.01
C GLY A 19 -26.52 25.46 19.83
N SER A 20 -26.47 26.80 19.77
CA SER A 20 -25.24 27.58 19.80
C SER A 20 -24.59 27.54 21.19
N LEU A 21 -23.29 27.23 21.28
CA LEU A 21 -22.50 27.23 22.51
C LEU A 21 -22.12 28.67 22.91
N LYS A 22 -23.10 29.44 23.39
CA LYS A 22 -22.94 30.88 23.66
C LYS A 22 -22.07 31.18 24.89
N ASP A 23 -21.95 30.24 25.83
CA ASP A 23 -21.24 30.40 27.11
C ASP A 23 -19.80 29.85 27.10
N LEU A 24 -19.16 29.81 25.93
CA LEU A 24 -17.77 29.36 25.78
C LEU A 24 -16.80 30.23 26.59
N LEU A 25 -15.90 29.59 27.36
CA LEU A 25 -14.80 30.30 28.02
C LEU A 25 -13.67 30.57 27.02
N THR A 26 -13.23 29.52 26.34
CA THR A 26 -12.16 29.58 25.35
C THR A 26 -12.42 28.56 24.24
N ILE A 27 -12.00 28.92 23.02
CA ILE A 27 -11.94 28.02 21.87
C ILE A 27 -10.65 28.30 21.11
N SER A 28 -9.94 27.25 20.75
CA SER A 28 -8.72 27.31 19.95
C SER A 28 -8.74 26.20 18.91
N ILE A 29 -8.57 26.56 17.64
CA ILE A 29 -8.44 25.62 16.54
C ILE A 29 -6.98 25.66 16.10
N THR A 30 -6.35 24.48 16.06
CA THR A 30 -4.97 24.32 15.59
C THR A 30 -4.99 23.74 14.18
N LYS A 31 -4.44 24.51 13.23
CA LYS A 31 -4.27 24.11 11.83
C LYS A 31 -2.78 24.15 11.50
N ASN A 32 -2.22 23.00 11.15
CA ASN A 32 -0.85 22.87 10.67
C ASN A 32 -0.86 22.44 9.20
N ARG A 33 0.25 22.70 8.50
CA ARG A 33 0.44 22.27 7.11
C ARG A 33 0.38 20.74 7.02
N ASN A 34 -0.45 20.22 6.13
CA ASN A 34 -0.62 18.79 5.86
C ASN A 34 -0.96 17.93 7.09
N GLN A 35 -1.57 18.53 8.11
CA GLN A 35 -2.07 17.82 9.28
C GLN A 35 -3.57 18.06 9.45
N ILE A 36 -4.26 17.05 9.98
CA ILE A 36 -5.69 17.13 10.26
C ILE A 36 -5.93 18.18 11.36
N PRO A 37 -6.81 19.16 11.15
CA PRO A 37 -7.10 20.20 12.15
C PRO A 37 -7.71 19.62 13.42
N THR A 38 -7.37 20.24 14.57
CA THR A 38 -7.93 19.88 15.88
C THR A 38 -8.52 21.12 16.55
N LEU A 39 -9.60 20.90 17.30
CA LEU A 39 -10.32 21.91 18.06
C LEU A 39 -10.25 21.56 19.53
N ALA A 40 -9.82 22.52 20.34
CA ALA A 40 -9.87 22.45 21.78
C ALA A 40 -10.76 23.59 22.30
N MET A 41 -11.69 23.28 23.18
CA MET A 41 -12.54 24.29 23.81
C MET A 41 -12.76 23.99 25.29
N THR A 42 -13.02 25.05 26.06
CA THR A 42 -13.38 24.95 27.47
C THR A 42 -14.76 25.55 27.68
N TYR A 43 -15.65 24.77 28.29
CA TYR A 43 -17.05 25.13 28.53
C TYR A 43 -17.37 25.05 30.02
N PRO A 44 -18.09 26.02 30.63
CA PRO A 44 -18.41 25.98 32.05
C PRO A 44 -19.48 24.91 32.34
N ILE A 45 -19.36 24.23 33.48
CA ILE A 45 -20.28 23.12 33.84
C ILE A 45 -21.73 23.58 34.10
N ASN A 46 -21.93 24.86 34.43
CA ASN A 46 -23.24 25.44 34.74
C ASN A 46 -24.01 25.96 33.52
N ALA A 47 -23.42 25.90 32.32
CA ALA A 47 -24.07 26.42 31.11
C ALA A 47 -25.10 25.44 30.54
N SER A 48 -26.05 25.98 29.75
CA SER A 48 -27.28 25.27 29.37
C SER A 48 -27.07 23.94 28.62
N LEU A 49 -26.02 23.85 27.81
CA LEU A 49 -25.70 22.68 26.96
C LEU A 49 -24.67 21.72 27.60
N SER A 50 -24.18 22.00 28.82
CA SER A 50 -23.11 21.21 29.45
C SER A 50 -23.47 19.76 29.74
N LYS A 51 -24.77 19.47 29.89
CA LYS A 51 -25.30 18.12 30.15
C LYS A 51 -25.40 17.27 28.88
N ASP A 52 -25.57 17.93 27.75
CA ASP A 52 -25.81 17.28 26.47
C ASP A 52 -24.49 16.98 25.75
N ILE A 53 -23.38 17.62 26.13
CA ILE A 53 -22.07 17.34 25.54
C ILE A 53 -21.61 15.93 25.91
N THR A 54 -21.61 15.05 24.92
CA THR A 54 -21.07 13.69 24.99
C THR A 54 -20.02 13.46 23.91
N GLU A 55 -19.20 12.44 24.11
CA GLU A 55 -18.28 11.94 23.08
C GLU A 55 -19.06 11.55 21.81
N GLY A 56 -18.44 11.74 20.64
CA GLY A 56 -19.02 11.40 19.34
C GLY A 56 -19.93 12.47 18.72
N MET A 57 -20.34 13.50 19.48
CA MET A 57 -21.09 14.65 18.95
C MET A 57 -20.24 15.51 18.01
N VAL A 58 -20.89 16.35 17.21
CA VAL A 58 -20.23 17.21 16.21
C VAL A 58 -20.39 18.68 16.57
N ILE A 59 -19.27 19.40 16.58
CA ILE A 59 -19.18 20.84 16.76
C ILE A 59 -18.90 21.46 15.39
N VAL A 60 -19.73 22.41 14.97
CA VAL A 60 -19.49 23.22 13.78
C VAL A 60 -18.88 24.54 14.19
N ALA A 61 -17.68 24.83 13.69
CA ALA A 61 -16.95 26.06 13.95
C ALA A 61 -16.22 26.57 12.70
N ASP A 62 -15.97 27.87 12.64
CA ASP A 62 -15.16 28.47 11.56
C ASP A 62 -13.68 28.31 11.88
N MET A 63 -12.90 27.72 10.96
CA MET A 63 -11.43 27.64 11.05
C MET A 63 -10.75 28.88 10.47
N GLY A 64 -11.44 29.64 9.62
CA GLY A 64 -10.85 30.75 8.89
C GLY A 64 -11.89 31.65 8.23
N LEU A 65 -11.41 32.54 7.37
CA LEU A 65 -12.23 33.57 6.73
C LEU A 65 -12.76 33.13 5.36
N GLU A 66 -12.10 32.16 4.72
CA GLU A 66 -12.47 31.62 3.42
C GLU A 66 -13.72 30.74 3.52
N ASP A 67 -14.49 30.68 2.43
CA ASP A 67 -15.81 30.01 2.43
C ASP A 67 -15.71 28.50 2.71
N ASP A 68 -14.61 27.87 2.29
CA ASP A 68 -14.30 26.46 2.54
C ASP A 68 -13.73 26.19 3.94
N GLU A 69 -13.37 27.23 4.69
CA GLU A 69 -12.90 27.16 6.08
C GLU A 69 -13.99 27.53 7.09
N ARG A 70 -15.16 27.96 6.61
CA ARG A 70 -16.36 28.21 7.42
C ARG A 70 -17.12 26.93 7.65
N ASN A 71 -17.89 26.88 8.74
CA ASN A 71 -18.77 25.75 9.07
C ASN A 71 -18.07 24.37 9.02
N GLN A 72 -16.88 24.29 9.59
CA GLN A 72 -16.11 23.06 9.63
C GLN A 72 -16.57 22.19 10.79
N GLN A 73 -16.72 20.90 10.51
CA GLN A 73 -17.23 19.93 11.45
C GLN A 73 -16.09 19.27 12.22
N PHE A 74 -16.21 19.28 13.54
CA PHE A 74 -15.28 18.64 14.47
C PHE A 74 -16.03 17.63 15.32
N ARG A 75 -15.61 16.37 15.28
CA ARG A 75 -16.16 15.32 16.14
C ARG A 75 -15.45 15.33 17.48
N ILE A 76 -16.22 15.36 18.56
CA ILE A 76 -15.72 15.29 19.93
C ILE A 76 -15.13 13.91 20.18
N VAL A 77 -13.86 13.86 20.58
CA VAL A 77 -13.11 12.63 20.87
C VAL A 77 -12.94 12.44 22.38
N ASP A 78 -12.66 13.52 23.11
CA ASP A 78 -12.48 13.48 24.56
C ASP A 78 -13.26 14.60 25.25
N VAL A 79 -13.92 14.25 26.35
CA VAL A 79 -14.64 15.18 27.22
C VAL A 79 -14.16 15.01 28.66
N SER A 80 -13.26 15.88 29.07
CA SER A 80 -12.69 15.90 30.41
C SER A 80 -13.48 16.87 31.31
N LYS A 81 -14.23 16.35 32.29
CA LYS A 81 -15.04 17.14 33.23
C LYS A 81 -14.25 17.45 34.51
N SER A 82 -14.06 18.74 34.80
CA SER A 82 -13.50 19.26 36.05
C SER A 82 -14.62 19.82 36.96
N MET A 83 -14.28 20.17 38.21
CA MET A 83 -15.25 20.71 39.18
C MET A 83 -15.95 22.01 38.73
N THR A 84 -15.33 22.77 37.83
CA THR A 84 -15.80 24.10 37.40
C THR A 84 -15.99 24.22 35.88
N SER A 85 -15.34 23.38 35.09
CA SER A 85 -15.31 23.47 33.64
C SER A 85 -15.19 22.10 32.98
N ILE A 86 -15.54 22.03 31.71
CA ILE A 86 -15.47 20.87 30.83
C ILE A 86 -14.49 21.23 29.72
N SER A 87 -13.40 20.48 29.61
CA SER A 87 -12.45 20.57 28.51
C SER A 87 -12.86 19.56 27.44
N ILE A 88 -13.00 20.04 26.20
CA ILE A 88 -13.46 19.24 25.08
C ILE A 88 -12.36 19.28 24.03
N THR A 89 -11.94 18.10 23.60
CA THR A 89 -11.04 17.92 22.46
C THR A 89 -11.81 17.27 21.33
N ALA A 90 -11.84 17.94 20.18
CA ALA A 90 -12.53 17.48 19.00
C ALA A 90 -11.57 17.47 17.79
N ASN A 91 -11.63 16.40 17.01
CA ASN A 91 -10.86 16.28 15.76
C ASN A 91 -11.75 16.62 14.58
N HIS A 92 -11.17 17.14 13.51
CA HIS A 92 -11.93 17.34 12.27
C HIS A 92 -12.60 16.03 11.81
N VAL A 93 -13.79 16.09 11.21
CA VAL A 93 -14.53 14.90 10.74
C VAL A 93 -13.74 14.03 9.76
N TRP A 94 -12.78 14.62 9.05
CA TRP A 94 -11.83 13.87 8.24
C TRP A 94 -11.04 12.79 9.02
N SER A 95 -10.84 12.99 10.32
CA SER A 95 -10.21 12.01 11.20
C SER A 95 -10.98 10.69 11.31
N ASP A 96 -12.26 10.65 10.93
CA ASP A 96 -13.04 9.41 10.93
C ASP A 96 -12.46 8.38 9.95
N LEU A 97 -11.82 8.84 8.87
CA LEU A 97 -11.10 7.97 7.92
C LEU A 97 -9.88 7.27 8.53
N SER A 98 -9.36 7.76 9.66
CA SER A 98 -8.29 7.06 10.40
C SER A 98 -8.79 5.76 11.05
N ASN A 99 -10.10 5.60 11.23
CA ASN A 99 -10.69 4.40 11.85
C ASN A 99 -11.19 3.39 10.81
N ILE A 100 -11.09 3.71 9.52
CA ILE A 100 -11.57 2.86 8.42
C ILE A 100 -10.37 2.17 7.76
N PRO A 101 -10.27 0.83 7.89
CA PRO A 101 -9.27 0.08 7.17
C PRO A 101 -9.60 0.03 5.68
N LEU A 102 -8.57 -0.16 4.86
CA LEU A 102 -8.76 -0.48 3.44
C LEU A 102 -9.18 -1.96 3.31
N LYS A 103 -9.72 -2.37 2.17
CA LYS A 103 -10.15 -3.77 1.93
C LYS A 103 -9.38 -4.46 0.81
N LYS A 104 -8.56 -3.69 0.09
CA LYS A 104 -7.84 -4.11 -1.10
C LYS A 104 -6.55 -3.33 -1.25
N ASP A 105 -5.56 -3.97 -1.85
CA ASP A 105 -4.34 -3.31 -2.32
C ASP A 105 -4.71 -2.34 -3.44
N ILE A 106 -4.01 -1.20 -3.49
CA ILE A 106 -4.17 -0.20 -4.55
C ILE A 106 -2.85 -0.16 -5.31
N SER A 107 -2.87 -0.64 -6.55
CA SER A 107 -1.73 -0.56 -7.46
C SER A 107 -2.21 -0.03 -8.79
N GLU A 108 -1.79 1.19 -9.14
CA GLU A 108 -2.12 1.82 -10.40
C GLU A 108 -0.95 2.69 -10.88
N ALA A 109 -0.48 2.44 -12.10
CA ALA A 109 0.58 3.24 -12.70
C ALA A 109 -0.01 4.49 -13.36
N HIS A 110 0.73 5.60 -13.28
CA HIS A 110 0.39 6.87 -13.95
C HIS A 110 -0.96 7.45 -13.51
N ALA A 111 -1.34 7.26 -12.25
CA ALA A 111 -2.54 7.83 -11.68
C ALA A 111 -2.30 9.32 -11.35
N GLY A 112 -3.30 10.16 -11.61
CA GLY A 112 -3.36 11.51 -11.06
C GLY A 112 -3.95 11.54 -9.65
N PRO A 113 -3.88 12.68 -8.93
CA PRO A 113 -4.37 12.78 -7.56
C PRO A 113 -5.85 12.41 -7.40
N ASN A 114 -6.71 12.83 -8.34
CA ASN A 114 -8.14 12.51 -8.30
C ASN A 114 -8.37 11.00 -8.44
N ARG A 115 -7.67 10.37 -9.38
CA ARG A 115 -7.75 8.93 -9.61
C ARG A 115 -7.25 8.15 -8.40
N ALA A 116 -6.15 8.60 -7.81
CA ALA A 116 -5.59 8.04 -6.60
C ALA A 116 -6.60 8.11 -5.44
N PHE A 117 -7.34 9.22 -5.29
CA PHE A 117 -8.36 9.35 -4.27
C PHE A 117 -9.58 8.47 -4.54
N ASP A 118 -10.03 8.36 -5.79
CA ASP A 118 -11.13 7.46 -6.18
C ASP A 118 -10.81 6.01 -5.81
N LEU A 119 -9.56 5.59 -6.03
CA LEU A 119 -9.09 4.25 -5.64
C LEU A 119 -9.10 4.04 -4.13
N ILE A 120 -8.68 5.05 -3.35
CA ILE A 120 -8.74 5.01 -1.89
C ILE A 120 -10.19 4.91 -1.43
N SER A 121 -11.07 5.76 -1.97
CA SER A 121 -12.50 5.79 -1.64
C SER A 121 -13.17 4.45 -1.95
N ASP A 122 -12.86 3.82 -3.08
CA ASP A 122 -13.36 2.50 -3.45
C ASP A 122 -12.72 1.37 -2.61
N ALA A 123 -11.51 1.58 -2.10
CA ALA A 123 -10.83 0.64 -1.23
C ALA A 123 -11.28 0.72 0.24
N LEU A 124 -12.08 1.70 0.65
CA LEU A 124 -12.60 1.76 2.02
C LEU A 124 -13.48 0.54 2.34
N ALA A 125 -13.30 -0.01 3.54
CA ALA A 125 -14.14 -1.09 4.06
C ALA A 125 -15.60 -0.65 4.26
N TRP A 126 -15.80 0.62 4.65
CA TRP A 126 -17.12 1.24 4.78
C TRP A 126 -17.21 2.50 3.92
N PRO A 127 -18.26 2.66 3.10
CA PRO A 127 -18.46 3.88 2.33
C PRO A 127 -18.80 5.03 3.28
N VAL A 128 -18.11 6.15 3.13
CA VAL A 128 -18.42 7.39 3.85
C VAL A 128 -19.16 8.32 2.89
N SER A 129 -20.33 8.79 3.32
CA SER A 129 -21.15 9.71 2.53
C SER A 129 -20.50 11.09 2.44
N GLY A 130 -20.51 11.69 1.26
CA GLY A 130 -19.99 13.05 1.05
C GLY A 130 -18.47 13.14 0.88
N LEU A 131 -17.76 12.01 0.75
CA LEU A 131 -16.36 12.03 0.34
C LEU A 131 -16.23 12.62 -1.06
N GLY A 132 -15.50 13.72 -1.14
CA GLY A 132 -15.15 14.34 -2.40
C GLY A 132 -13.69 14.76 -2.39
N PHE A 133 -13.11 14.79 -3.58
CA PHE A 133 -11.74 15.22 -3.76
C PHE A 133 -11.58 16.01 -5.04
N ALA A 134 -10.76 17.05 -4.97
CA ALA A 134 -10.30 17.80 -6.13
C ALA A 134 -8.82 18.07 -6.05
N SER A 135 -8.18 18.17 -7.21
CA SER A 135 -6.79 18.59 -7.31
C SER A 135 -6.53 19.40 -8.57
N ASP A 136 -5.69 20.41 -8.41
CA ASP A 136 -5.15 21.25 -9.49
C ASP A 136 -3.74 20.80 -9.93
N ILE A 137 -3.26 19.66 -9.42
CA ILE A 137 -1.91 19.16 -9.70
C ILE A 137 -1.94 18.25 -10.94
N PRO A 138 -1.24 18.61 -12.04
CA PRO A 138 -1.20 17.79 -13.26
C PRO A 138 -0.23 16.61 -13.17
N THR A 139 0.56 16.52 -12.09
CA THR A 139 1.55 15.46 -11.89
C THR A 139 0.86 14.11 -11.73
N VAL A 140 1.37 13.10 -12.43
CA VAL A 140 0.96 11.71 -12.26
C VAL A 140 2.03 10.92 -11.53
N ALA A 141 1.63 9.98 -10.68
CA ALA A 141 2.53 9.12 -9.92
C ALA A 141 2.14 7.65 -10.09
N ASN A 142 3.09 6.76 -9.83
CA ASN A 142 2.80 5.32 -9.74
C ASN A 142 2.43 5.00 -8.29
N LEU A 143 1.22 4.49 -8.09
CA LEU A 143 0.71 4.09 -6.79
C LEU A 143 1.01 2.61 -6.57
N GLY A 144 1.60 2.30 -5.42
CA GLY A 144 1.84 0.94 -4.96
C GLY A 144 1.59 0.85 -3.46
N TRP A 145 0.32 0.85 -3.08
CA TRP A 145 -0.13 0.81 -1.69
C TRP A 145 -0.56 -0.60 -1.31
N ASN A 146 0.24 -1.24 -0.46
CA ASN A 146 -0.12 -2.53 0.10
C ASN A 146 -1.02 -2.35 1.34
N PHE A 147 -2.19 -2.97 1.34
CA PHE A 147 -3.14 -2.92 2.44
C PHE A 147 -2.60 -3.55 3.73
N LYS A 148 -1.68 -4.52 3.64
CA LYS A 148 -1.09 -5.13 4.86
C LYS A 148 -0.16 -4.18 5.60
N GLU A 149 0.39 -3.18 4.91
CA GLU A 149 1.30 -2.18 5.48
C GLU A 149 0.56 -0.88 5.83
N LEU A 150 -0.45 -0.52 5.03
CA LEU A 150 -1.31 0.64 5.26
C LEU A 150 -2.56 0.24 6.03
N GLY A 151 -2.50 0.34 7.36
CA GLY A 151 -3.62 -0.01 8.23
C GLY A 151 -4.90 0.81 8.00
N ASN A 152 -4.80 2.08 7.55
CA ASN A 152 -5.91 3.04 7.48
C ASN A 152 -5.87 3.93 6.24
N ALA A 153 -7.03 4.48 5.85
CA ALA A 153 -7.12 5.39 4.69
C ALA A 153 -6.30 6.67 4.83
N ASN A 154 -6.27 7.27 6.03
CA ASN A 154 -5.43 8.45 6.28
C ASN A 154 -3.93 8.15 6.23
N ALA A 155 -3.49 6.89 6.39
CA ALA A 155 -2.08 6.55 6.21
C ALA A 155 -1.65 6.63 4.73
N ALA A 156 -2.55 6.31 3.79
CA ALA A 156 -2.27 6.47 2.36
C ALA A 156 -2.19 7.95 1.95
N ILE A 157 -2.94 8.83 2.62
CA ILE A 157 -3.02 10.27 2.29
C ILE A 157 -1.96 11.08 3.05
N PHE A 158 -1.89 10.92 4.37
CA PHE A 158 -1.11 11.72 5.34
C PHE A 158 -0.17 10.88 6.22
N GLY A 159 0.13 9.63 5.84
CA GLY A 159 0.98 8.74 6.63
C GLY A 159 2.32 9.41 6.96
N ALA A 160 2.70 9.37 8.23
CA ALA A 160 4.05 9.76 8.63
C ALA A 160 5.03 8.76 8.02
N ASP A 161 6.04 9.27 7.32
CA ASP A 161 7.22 8.51 6.92
C ASP A 161 7.84 7.90 8.19
N GLN A 162 7.71 6.58 8.35
CA GLN A 162 8.40 5.88 9.43
C GLN A 162 9.80 5.56 8.93
N ALA A 163 10.82 6.00 9.69
CA ALA A 163 12.21 5.67 9.39
C ALA A 163 12.38 4.14 9.22
N GLY A 164 12.60 3.69 7.99
CA GLY A 164 12.64 2.28 7.62
C GLY A 164 11.59 1.84 6.59
N ASP A 165 10.64 2.70 6.22
CA ASP A 165 9.73 2.47 5.10
C ASP A 165 10.51 2.55 3.77
N GLN A 166 10.37 1.52 2.93
CA GLN A 166 11.12 1.40 1.67
C GLN A 166 10.53 2.22 0.53
N THR A 167 9.33 2.78 0.70
CA THR A 167 8.65 3.44 -0.41
C THR A 167 7.85 4.64 0.07
N THR A 168 8.34 5.84 -0.26
CA THR A 168 7.63 7.11 -0.04
C THR A 168 6.41 7.20 -0.96
N ASN A 169 5.35 6.45 -0.64
CA ASN A 169 4.19 6.34 -1.52
C ASN A 169 3.01 7.18 -1.05
N THR A 170 3.09 7.96 0.03
CA THR A 170 1.93 8.77 0.48
C THR A 170 1.54 9.81 -0.58
N MET A 171 0.25 10.13 -0.67
CA MET A 171 -0.22 11.15 -1.61
C MET A 171 0.52 12.48 -1.45
N GLU A 172 0.79 12.87 -0.20
CA GLU A 172 1.59 14.07 0.09
C GLU A 172 2.94 14.04 -0.62
N ALA A 173 3.70 12.95 -0.47
CA ALA A 173 5.05 12.86 -1.01
C ALA A 173 5.07 12.67 -2.53
N LEU A 174 4.13 11.89 -3.07
CA LEU A 174 4.06 11.61 -4.51
C LEU A 174 3.71 12.84 -5.34
N TYR A 175 2.78 13.67 -4.86
CA TYR A 175 2.27 14.81 -5.61
C TYR A 175 2.79 16.16 -5.10
N ASN A 176 3.48 16.19 -3.94
CA ASN A 176 4.06 17.38 -3.30
C ASN A 176 3.07 18.56 -3.23
N GLY A 177 1.84 18.25 -2.81
CA GLY A 177 0.75 19.21 -2.70
C GLY A 177 0.40 19.54 -1.25
N GLU A 178 -0.36 20.61 -1.10
CA GLU A 178 -0.91 21.08 0.16
C GLU A 178 -2.40 20.78 0.22
N PHE A 179 -2.84 20.27 1.36
CA PHE A 179 -4.22 19.86 1.57
C PHE A 179 -5.06 20.95 2.21
N ARG A 180 -6.24 21.19 1.63
CA ARG A 180 -7.31 22.02 2.20
C ARG A 180 -8.48 21.13 2.58
N PHE A 181 -8.87 21.21 3.85
CA PHE A 181 -9.97 20.45 4.42
C PHE A 181 -11.24 21.28 4.37
N ASN A 182 -12.30 20.71 3.79
CA ASN A 182 -13.65 21.22 3.87
C ASN A 182 -14.60 20.06 4.22
N ASN A 183 -14.79 19.78 5.52
CA ASN A 183 -15.57 18.63 5.98
C ASN A 183 -15.08 17.30 5.35
N TYR A 184 -15.92 16.60 4.58
CA TYR A 184 -15.55 15.39 3.83
C TYR A 184 -15.03 15.67 2.40
N TYR A 185 -14.85 16.93 2.04
CA TYR A 185 -14.27 17.36 0.79
C TYR A 185 -12.81 17.78 1.00
N LEU A 186 -11.88 17.13 0.32
CA LEU A 186 -10.46 17.45 0.39
C LEU A 186 -9.98 18.04 -0.93
N THR A 187 -9.32 19.19 -0.88
CA THR A 187 -8.71 19.79 -2.07
C THR A 187 -7.20 19.75 -1.95
N MET A 188 -6.54 19.20 -2.96
CA MET A 188 -5.08 19.16 -3.03
C MET A 188 -4.56 20.19 -4.03
N LEU A 189 -3.91 21.23 -3.53
CA LEU A 189 -3.39 22.35 -4.31
C LEU A 189 -1.88 22.35 -4.32
N LYS A 190 -1.26 22.89 -5.37
CA LYS A 190 0.21 23.09 -5.39
C LYS A 190 0.67 24.08 -4.32
N HIS A 191 -0.14 25.12 -4.08
CA HIS A 191 0.03 26.10 -3.02
C HIS A 191 -1.36 26.40 -2.45
N ALA A 192 -1.60 26.02 -1.21
CA ALA A 192 -2.87 26.29 -0.54
C ALA A 192 -2.92 27.72 0.02
N GLY A 193 -1.76 28.31 0.36
CA GLY A 193 -1.65 29.67 0.85
C GLY A 193 -1.87 30.73 -0.24
N GLN A 194 -2.53 31.83 0.13
CA GLN A 194 -2.64 33.04 -0.69
C GLN A 194 -1.89 34.20 -0.03
N ASP A 195 -1.33 35.10 -0.85
CA ASP A 195 -0.73 36.32 -0.34
C ASP A 195 -1.84 37.33 0.02
N ASN A 196 -2.11 37.45 1.31
CA ASN A 196 -3.11 38.38 1.83
C ASN A 196 -2.58 39.83 1.98
N GLY A 197 -1.35 40.11 1.55
CA GLY A 197 -0.73 41.44 1.64
C GLY A 197 -0.47 41.93 3.07
N VAL A 198 -0.64 41.05 4.06
CA VAL A 198 -0.46 41.38 5.48
C VAL A 198 1.03 41.40 5.81
N VAL A 199 1.55 42.60 6.07
CA VAL A 199 2.94 42.77 6.49
C VAL A 199 3.04 42.76 8.02
N ILE A 200 3.54 41.65 8.57
CA ILE A 200 3.84 41.53 10.00
C ILE A 200 5.10 42.35 10.30
N LYS A 201 4.98 43.38 11.15
CA LYS A 201 6.10 44.23 11.59
C LYS A 201 6.18 44.25 13.11
N TYR A 202 7.42 44.28 13.62
CA TYR A 202 7.70 44.48 15.04
C TYR A 202 7.06 45.78 15.55
N GLY A 203 6.44 45.73 16.73
CA GLY A 203 5.75 46.88 17.33
C GLY A 203 4.40 47.26 16.69
N ARG A 204 3.92 46.51 15.67
CA ARG A 204 2.55 46.63 15.15
C ARG A 204 1.76 45.36 15.41
N ASN A 205 1.98 44.33 14.58
CA ASN A 205 1.16 43.11 14.55
C ASN A 205 1.94 41.88 15.04
N MET A 206 3.00 42.07 15.81
CA MET A 206 3.87 41.01 16.33
C MET A 206 4.04 41.21 17.83
N GLN A 207 3.55 40.25 18.63
CA GLN A 207 3.68 40.27 20.10
C GLN A 207 5.03 39.72 20.56
N SER A 208 5.50 38.66 19.93
CA SER A 208 6.83 38.08 20.16
C SER A 208 7.28 37.33 18.91
N ILE A 209 8.60 37.14 18.78
CA ILE A 209 9.21 36.28 17.78
C ILE A 209 10.28 35.45 18.46
N THR A 210 10.15 34.13 18.35
CA THR A 210 11.18 33.17 18.77
C THR A 210 11.65 32.47 17.52
N ARG A 211 12.97 32.38 17.32
CA ARG A 211 13.60 31.74 16.16
C ARG A 211 14.54 30.67 16.66
N ASP A 212 14.18 29.42 16.42
CA ASP A 212 15.04 28.28 16.68
C ASP A 212 15.78 27.93 15.38
N GLU A 213 17.10 27.98 15.40
CA GLU A 213 17.95 27.55 14.29
C GLU A 213 18.57 26.21 14.64
N THR A 214 18.19 25.17 13.90
CA THR A 214 18.71 23.82 14.09
C THR A 214 19.23 23.30 12.75
N THR A 215 20.52 22.91 12.72
CA THR A 215 21.14 22.24 11.56
C THR A 215 20.97 20.72 11.59
N SER A 216 20.33 20.20 12.63
CA SER A 216 19.99 18.77 12.75
C SER A 216 18.93 18.43 11.70
N GLY A 217 19.32 17.72 10.64
CA GLY A 217 18.44 17.34 9.53
C GLY A 217 18.75 18.02 8.19
N THR A 218 19.76 18.89 8.11
CA THR A 218 20.21 19.43 6.82
C THR A 218 21.24 18.51 6.18
N TYR A 219 20.97 18.04 4.96
CA TYR A 219 21.89 17.19 4.21
C TYR A 219 22.57 18.00 3.10
N ASN A 220 23.87 17.77 2.90
CA ASN A 220 24.67 18.42 1.85
C ASN A 220 24.60 17.69 0.50
N ALA A 221 24.28 16.39 0.51
CA ALA A 221 24.13 15.58 -0.69
C ALA A 221 23.15 14.42 -0.45
N ILE A 222 22.37 14.08 -1.48
CA ILE A 222 21.53 12.88 -1.55
C ILE A 222 22.10 11.98 -2.64
N MET A 223 22.41 10.72 -2.31
CA MET A 223 22.87 9.70 -3.27
C MET A 223 21.81 8.60 -3.40
N PRO A 224 20.94 8.63 -4.42
CA PRO A 224 20.03 7.53 -4.69
C PRO A 224 20.81 6.35 -5.29
N TYR A 225 20.45 5.12 -4.90
CA TYR A 225 20.93 3.89 -5.54
C TYR A 225 19.73 2.98 -5.88
N VAL A 226 19.90 2.13 -6.89
CA VAL A 226 18.92 1.12 -7.27
C VAL A 226 19.62 -0.23 -7.41
N THR A 227 19.01 -1.28 -6.88
CA THR A 227 19.52 -2.66 -7.00
C THR A 227 18.50 -3.45 -7.81
N ASN A 228 18.88 -3.90 -9.01
CA ASN A 228 18.04 -4.76 -9.82
C ASN A 228 18.44 -6.22 -9.56
N THR A 229 17.53 -7.02 -9.01
CA THR A 229 17.74 -8.45 -8.76
C THR A 229 17.02 -9.24 -9.84
N TYR A 230 17.77 -9.96 -10.68
CA TYR A 230 17.18 -10.85 -11.69
C TYR A 230 16.75 -12.17 -11.02
N GLU A 231 15.44 -12.42 -10.94
CA GLU A 231 14.92 -13.71 -10.52
C GLU A 231 14.84 -14.66 -11.72
N VAL A 232 15.56 -15.79 -11.65
CA VAL A 232 15.57 -16.79 -12.72
C VAL A 232 14.18 -17.42 -12.84
N PRO A 233 13.51 -17.33 -14.00
CA PRO A 233 12.21 -17.94 -14.21
C PRO A 233 12.32 -19.47 -14.10
N LYS A 234 11.32 -20.11 -13.48
CA LYS A 234 11.26 -21.56 -13.32
C LYS A 234 10.42 -22.20 -14.44
N THR A 235 10.77 -23.42 -14.82
CA THR A 235 10.09 -24.23 -15.83
C THR A 235 9.81 -25.65 -15.34
N LYS A 236 8.92 -26.34 -16.04
CA LYS A 236 8.56 -27.74 -15.83
C LYS A 236 8.99 -28.55 -17.04
N VAL A 237 9.66 -29.67 -16.80
CA VAL A 237 10.14 -30.57 -17.86
C VAL A 237 9.46 -31.92 -17.70
N THR A 238 8.82 -32.38 -18.78
CA THR A 238 8.13 -33.66 -18.84
C THR A 238 8.83 -34.56 -19.86
N ALA A 239 9.34 -35.71 -19.42
CA ALA A 239 9.95 -36.71 -20.27
C ALA A 239 9.01 -37.90 -20.47
N ASN A 240 8.96 -38.40 -21.71
CA ASN A 240 8.09 -39.50 -22.11
C ASN A 240 8.88 -40.79 -22.31
N LYS A 241 8.34 -41.88 -21.79
CA LYS A 241 8.80 -43.23 -22.03
C LYS A 241 7.84 -43.95 -22.97
N VAL A 242 8.39 -44.59 -24.00
CA VAL A 242 7.67 -45.49 -24.90
C VAL A 242 8.35 -46.86 -24.90
N TRP A 243 7.57 -47.92 -24.83
CA TRP A 243 8.04 -49.30 -24.93
C TRP A 243 7.45 -49.98 -26.17
N THR A 244 8.30 -50.63 -26.98
CA THR A 244 7.89 -51.39 -28.16
C THR A 244 8.20 -52.86 -27.95
N GLY A 245 7.17 -53.72 -27.92
CA GLY A 245 7.34 -55.16 -27.73
C GLY A 245 7.59 -55.60 -26.28
N GLY A 246 7.65 -56.92 -26.08
CA GLY A 246 7.83 -57.56 -24.77
C GLY A 246 6.61 -57.49 -23.83
N ARG A 247 6.72 -58.10 -22.65
CA ARG A 247 5.68 -58.11 -21.60
C ARG A 247 6.02 -57.10 -20.50
N ASP A 248 5.05 -56.31 -20.04
CA ASP A 248 5.23 -55.28 -19.00
C ASP A 248 5.84 -55.82 -17.70
N SER A 249 5.55 -57.08 -17.34
CA SER A 249 6.00 -57.71 -16.10
C SER A 249 7.49 -58.08 -16.06
N VAL A 250 8.19 -58.04 -17.21
CA VAL A 250 9.62 -58.41 -17.32
C VAL A 250 10.50 -57.24 -17.74
N ARG A 251 9.98 -56.01 -17.73
CA ARG A 251 10.76 -54.82 -18.07
C ARG A 251 11.75 -54.44 -16.95
N PRO A 252 12.99 -54.06 -17.29
CA PRO A 252 13.99 -53.66 -16.31
C PRO A 252 13.58 -52.37 -15.58
N SER A 253 14.03 -52.23 -14.33
CA SER A 253 13.92 -50.97 -13.60
C SER A 253 15.04 -50.04 -14.03
N LEU A 254 14.67 -48.96 -14.73
CA LEU A 254 15.56 -47.92 -15.25
C LEU A 254 15.22 -46.57 -14.63
N PHE A 255 16.14 -45.63 -14.70
CA PHE A 255 15.94 -44.26 -14.22
C PHE A 255 16.22 -43.25 -15.34
N PHE A 256 15.46 -42.17 -15.38
CA PHE A 256 15.80 -40.99 -16.16
C PHE A 256 16.68 -40.05 -15.35
N LYS A 257 17.81 -39.66 -15.95
CA LYS A 257 18.68 -38.60 -15.47
C LYS A 257 18.56 -37.39 -16.38
N LEU A 258 18.34 -36.23 -15.76
CA LEU A 258 18.13 -34.97 -16.46
C LEU A 258 19.47 -34.30 -16.82
N TYR A 259 19.54 -33.79 -18.03
CA TYR A 259 20.64 -33.00 -18.56
C TYR A 259 20.11 -31.65 -19.03
N ARG A 260 20.92 -30.60 -18.89
CA ARG A 260 20.62 -29.26 -19.40
C ARG A 260 21.75 -28.81 -20.31
N THR A 261 21.40 -28.07 -21.36
CA THR A 261 22.35 -27.51 -22.33
C THR A 261 22.05 -26.03 -22.46
N LEU A 262 23.06 -25.18 -22.32
CA LEU A 262 22.95 -23.77 -22.67
C LEU A 262 22.89 -23.63 -24.19
N GLU A 263 22.19 -22.63 -24.70
CA GLU A 263 22.12 -22.35 -26.14
C GLU A 263 23.53 -22.29 -26.76
N GLY A 264 23.84 -23.23 -27.67
CA GLY A 264 25.17 -23.37 -28.30
C GLY A 264 26.27 -24.02 -27.44
N GLY A 265 25.95 -24.50 -26.24
CA GLY A 265 26.87 -25.13 -25.29
C GLY A 265 26.87 -26.66 -25.30
N THR A 266 27.60 -27.25 -24.36
CA THR A 266 27.65 -28.70 -24.12
C THR A 266 26.61 -29.14 -23.08
N ALA A 267 26.05 -30.34 -23.24
CA ALA A 267 25.08 -30.89 -22.30
C ALA A 267 25.75 -31.28 -20.97
N GLU A 268 25.21 -30.79 -19.86
CA GLU A 268 25.68 -31.08 -18.50
C GLU A 268 24.59 -31.80 -17.68
N ALA A 269 25.00 -32.63 -16.74
CA ALA A 269 24.05 -33.31 -15.85
C ALA A 269 23.47 -32.32 -14.84
N VAL A 270 22.16 -32.34 -14.63
CA VAL A 270 21.50 -31.55 -13.59
C VAL A 270 21.67 -32.28 -12.26
N THR A 271 22.66 -31.87 -11.46
CA THR A 271 23.01 -32.54 -10.19
C THR A 271 21.97 -32.36 -9.10
N ASP A 272 21.19 -31.28 -9.16
CA ASP A 272 20.19 -30.93 -8.16
C ASP A 272 18.81 -31.56 -8.45
N ALA A 273 18.68 -32.27 -9.58
CA ALA A 273 17.45 -32.96 -9.95
C ALA A 273 17.55 -34.45 -9.61
N ASP A 274 16.60 -34.95 -8.83
CA ASP A 274 16.50 -36.38 -8.53
C ASP A 274 16.33 -37.20 -9.81
N GLN A 275 16.98 -38.36 -9.85
CA GLN A 275 16.68 -39.38 -10.84
C GLN A 275 15.26 -39.91 -10.61
N LYS A 276 14.52 -40.14 -11.69
CA LYS A 276 13.13 -40.60 -11.61
C LYS A 276 13.02 -41.98 -12.25
N GLU A 277 12.32 -42.89 -11.59
CA GLU A 277 12.12 -44.24 -12.13
C GLU A 277 11.30 -44.16 -13.43
N VAL A 278 11.77 -44.86 -14.45
CA VAL A 278 11.12 -44.97 -15.75
C VAL A 278 9.86 -45.83 -15.59
N PRO A 279 8.69 -45.37 -16.06
CA PRO A 279 7.47 -46.16 -15.99
C PRO A 279 7.61 -47.50 -16.71
N LYS A 280 7.07 -48.56 -16.11
CA LYS A 280 7.07 -49.92 -16.71
C LYS A 280 6.06 -50.08 -17.85
N THR A 281 5.20 -49.10 -18.05
CA THR A 281 4.31 -48.94 -19.21
C THR A 281 4.66 -47.64 -19.92
N ASP A 282 4.05 -47.36 -21.06
CA ASP A 282 4.12 -46.03 -21.66
C ASP A 282 3.63 -45.00 -20.63
N GLY A 283 4.37 -43.91 -20.47
CA GLY A 283 4.12 -42.96 -19.41
C GLY A 283 5.08 -41.78 -19.42
N ALA A 284 4.76 -40.79 -18.60
CA ALA A 284 5.53 -39.56 -18.49
C ALA A 284 6.05 -39.36 -17.06
N VAL A 285 7.20 -38.70 -16.96
CA VAL A 285 7.87 -38.35 -15.71
C VAL A 285 8.15 -36.85 -15.74
N GLU A 286 7.96 -36.19 -14.60
CA GLU A 286 8.02 -34.74 -14.52
C GLU A 286 9.02 -34.25 -13.47
N TRP A 287 9.74 -33.18 -13.82
CA TRP A 287 10.54 -32.36 -12.92
C TRP A 287 9.95 -30.95 -12.89
N SER A 288 9.63 -30.45 -11.70
CA SER A 288 9.19 -29.08 -11.46
C SER A 288 10.34 -28.22 -10.94
N ASP A 289 10.13 -26.90 -10.92
CA ASP A 289 11.04 -25.92 -10.31
C ASP A 289 12.45 -25.88 -10.92
N LEU A 290 12.59 -26.24 -12.19
CA LEU A 290 13.86 -26.20 -12.89
C LEU A 290 14.16 -24.80 -13.43
N PRO A 291 15.41 -24.31 -13.39
CA PRO A 291 15.74 -22.98 -13.91
C PRO A 291 15.56 -22.93 -15.44
N ALA A 292 14.75 -22.02 -15.96
CA ALA A 292 14.58 -21.85 -17.40
C ALA A 292 15.79 -21.15 -18.05
N THR A 293 16.51 -20.31 -17.29
CA THR A 293 17.70 -19.58 -17.76
C THR A 293 18.86 -19.67 -16.78
N ASP A 294 20.07 -19.32 -17.23
CA ASP A 294 21.20 -19.04 -16.34
C ASP A 294 21.09 -17.64 -15.69
N GLN A 295 22.12 -17.27 -14.94
CA GLN A 295 22.25 -15.95 -14.28
C GLN A 295 22.36 -14.78 -15.26
N ASN A 296 22.66 -15.06 -16.54
CA ASN A 296 22.80 -14.08 -17.61
C ASN A 296 21.57 -14.03 -18.53
N GLY A 297 20.52 -14.81 -18.23
CA GLY A 297 19.30 -14.90 -19.04
C GLY A 297 19.39 -15.82 -20.26
N VAL A 298 20.45 -16.63 -20.39
CA VAL A 298 20.59 -17.62 -21.48
C VAL A 298 19.72 -18.83 -21.19
N THR A 299 18.92 -19.26 -22.15
CA THR A 299 17.91 -20.33 -21.97
C THR A 299 18.56 -21.72 -21.89
N TYR A 300 18.05 -22.56 -20.99
CA TYR A 300 18.40 -23.97 -20.91
C TYR A 300 17.48 -24.82 -21.77
N THR A 301 18.08 -25.71 -22.57
CA THR A 301 17.40 -26.83 -23.22
C THR A 301 17.59 -28.09 -22.40
N TYR A 302 16.50 -28.72 -21.99
CA TYR A 302 16.52 -29.93 -21.16
C TYR A 302 16.42 -31.19 -22.01
N SER A 303 17.20 -32.20 -21.65
CA SER A 303 17.16 -33.54 -22.24
C SER A 303 17.25 -34.61 -21.16
N VAL A 304 16.80 -35.82 -21.46
CA VAL A 304 16.92 -36.97 -20.55
C VAL A 304 17.77 -38.07 -21.15
N LYS A 305 18.44 -38.82 -20.29
CA LYS A 305 19.12 -40.08 -20.64
C LYS A 305 18.70 -41.18 -19.68
N GLU A 306 18.59 -42.41 -20.19
CA GLU A 306 18.35 -43.58 -19.36
C GLU A 306 19.62 -44.04 -18.68
N VAL A 307 19.51 -44.27 -17.38
CA VAL A 307 20.60 -44.72 -16.52
C VAL A 307 20.16 -45.88 -15.63
N ASP A 308 21.13 -46.65 -15.15
CA ASP A 308 20.92 -47.66 -14.11
C ASP A 308 20.75 -46.99 -12.73
N LYS A 309 20.56 -47.80 -11.69
CA LYS A 309 20.43 -47.33 -10.31
C LYS A 309 21.66 -46.55 -9.80
N ASP A 310 22.83 -46.79 -10.39
CA ASP A 310 24.09 -46.15 -10.03
C ASP A 310 24.38 -44.91 -10.90
N GLY A 311 23.48 -44.57 -11.83
CA GLY A 311 23.59 -43.40 -12.70
C GLY A 311 24.47 -43.58 -13.93
N ASN A 312 24.83 -44.83 -14.28
CA ASN A 312 25.57 -45.13 -15.51
C ASN A 312 24.61 -45.20 -16.70
N PRO A 313 24.98 -44.66 -17.88
CA PRO A 313 24.12 -44.68 -19.05
C PRO A 313 23.84 -46.11 -19.52
N VAL A 314 22.56 -46.42 -19.78
CA VAL A 314 22.11 -47.74 -20.24
C VAL A 314 21.70 -47.65 -21.70
N THR A 315 22.42 -48.37 -22.56
CA THR A 315 22.13 -48.47 -24.01
C THR A 315 21.47 -49.80 -24.38
N THR A 316 21.73 -50.88 -23.64
CA THR A 316 21.10 -52.18 -23.82
C THR A 316 20.96 -52.89 -22.48
N VAL A 317 19.75 -53.36 -22.16
CA VAL A 317 19.47 -54.07 -20.90
C VAL A 317 18.33 -55.07 -21.12
N ASP A 318 18.49 -56.29 -20.62
CA ASP A 318 17.46 -57.35 -20.67
C ASP A 318 16.82 -57.57 -22.06
N GLY A 319 17.62 -57.43 -23.12
CA GLY A 319 17.18 -57.60 -24.51
C GLY A 319 16.50 -56.38 -25.14
N TYR A 320 16.32 -55.28 -24.39
CA TYR A 320 15.83 -54.01 -24.91
C TYR A 320 17.00 -53.09 -25.26
N THR A 321 16.89 -52.42 -26.40
CA THR A 321 17.82 -51.36 -26.81
C THR A 321 17.16 -50.00 -26.59
N SER A 322 17.83 -49.10 -25.86
CA SER A 322 17.33 -47.75 -25.65
C SER A 322 17.69 -46.85 -26.82
N GLU A 323 16.68 -46.20 -27.39
CA GLU A 323 16.82 -45.26 -28.49
C GLU A 323 16.23 -43.91 -28.06
N GLN A 324 17.08 -42.90 -28.00
CA GLN A 324 16.63 -41.52 -27.74
C GLN A 324 16.00 -40.97 -29.02
N THR A 325 14.67 -40.95 -29.08
CA THR A 325 13.92 -40.49 -30.26
C THR A 325 13.68 -38.99 -30.26
N ALA A 326 13.70 -38.36 -29.09
CA ALA A 326 13.74 -36.90 -28.93
C ALA A 326 14.47 -36.51 -27.63
N GLU A 327 14.79 -35.23 -27.45
CA GLU A 327 15.50 -34.75 -26.25
C GLU A 327 14.80 -35.17 -24.94
N LEU A 328 13.47 -35.19 -24.93
CA LEU A 328 12.62 -35.59 -23.80
C LEU A 328 11.80 -36.87 -24.08
N THR A 329 12.22 -37.72 -25.03
CA THR A 329 11.51 -38.98 -25.31
C THR A 329 12.48 -40.11 -25.60
N VAL A 330 12.35 -41.20 -24.85
CA VAL A 330 13.17 -42.41 -25.02
C VAL A 330 12.27 -43.59 -25.33
N THR A 331 12.61 -44.33 -26.39
CA THR A 331 11.90 -45.53 -26.82
C THR A 331 12.77 -46.76 -26.59
N ASN A 332 12.27 -47.76 -25.87
CA ASN A 332 12.93 -49.07 -25.78
C ASN A 332 12.25 -50.05 -26.73
N LYS A 333 13.05 -50.68 -27.60
CA LYS A 333 12.64 -51.69 -28.59
C LYS A 333 13.32 -53.02 -28.30
#